data_AF-A0AAV1PLD7-F1
#
_entry.id   AF-A0AAV1PLD7-F1
#
_cell.length_a   1.000
_cell.length_b   1.000
_cell.length_c   1.000
_cell.angle_alpha   90.00
_cell.angle_beta   90.00
_cell.angle_gamma   90.00
#
_symmetry.space_group_name_H-M   'P 1'
#
loop_
_entity.id
_entity.type
_entity.pdbx_description
1 polymer ?
#
loop_
_entity_poly.entity_id
_entity_poly.type
_entity_poly.pdbx_seq_one_letter_code
_entity_poly.pdbx_strand_id
1 'polypeptide(L)'
;MADQAFVTLATNDNYAKGAMVLGKSLRNHNTSKKLVALIGPQVSEPCQSVLKSIFDEVRVVDVLDSGDTAHLSMMKRPDLGVTFTKLHCWTLTHYSKCVFMDADTLVLSNIDELFDREELSAAPDPGWPDCFNSGVFVFRPSVETYGKLLQYCTEHGSFDGGDQGVLNGFFGDWATADISKHLPFIYNLSSIAIYTYLPAFKQYGGNAKVVHFLGKTKPWSCTFDAKSKQVVGSVHEATTHPSFLKDWWILYSSTVVPMLQEQYGDKPFHSGVVEVNHLHHMQLSLTVKLCHFFLSWIYLFIISLSYGWLARKSTELLMWINMLSNSVIQS
;
A
#
# COMPACT_ATOMS: atom_id res chain seq x y z
N MET A 1 7.24 -22.39 -24.71
CA MET A 1 7.04 -22.32 -23.25
C MET A 1 7.30 -20.88 -22.84
N ALA A 2 6.45 -20.28 -22.00
CA ALA A 2 6.64 -18.89 -21.58
C ALA A 2 7.92 -18.79 -20.74
N ASP A 3 8.92 -18.13 -21.31
CA ASP A 3 10.27 -17.92 -20.75
C ASP A 3 10.36 -16.61 -19.96
N GLN A 4 9.25 -15.92 -19.76
CA GLN A 4 9.21 -14.56 -19.21
C GLN A 4 8.13 -14.41 -18.13
N ALA A 5 8.44 -13.62 -17.10
CA ALA A 5 7.54 -13.46 -15.95
C ALA A 5 7.51 -12.04 -15.36
N PHE A 6 6.36 -11.67 -14.82
CA PHE A 6 6.27 -10.62 -13.80
C PHE A 6 6.60 -11.23 -12.44
N VAL A 7 7.40 -10.52 -11.64
CA VAL A 7 7.86 -10.97 -10.32
C VAL A 7 7.49 -9.92 -9.29
N THR A 8 6.94 -10.34 -8.16
CA THR A 8 6.67 -9.46 -7.01
C THR A 8 7.21 -10.07 -5.71
N LEU A 9 7.24 -9.28 -4.64
CA LEU A 9 7.68 -9.69 -3.30
C LEU A 9 6.64 -9.30 -2.24
N ALA A 10 6.30 -10.24 -1.37
CA ALA A 10 5.52 -9.98 -0.15
C ALA A 10 6.16 -10.63 1.08
N THR A 11 6.66 -9.81 2.01
CA THR A 11 7.35 -10.30 3.22
C THR A 11 6.41 -10.51 4.43
N ASN A 12 5.14 -10.11 4.31
CA ASN A 12 4.09 -10.28 5.32
C ASN A 12 2.70 -10.24 4.68
N ASP A 13 1.66 -10.56 5.46
CA ASP A 13 0.27 -10.63 4.99
C ASP A 13 -0.28 -9.31 4.43
N ASN A 14 0.19 -8.16 4.90
CA ASN A 14 -0.25 -6.87 4.38
C ASN A 14 0.28 -6.63 2.95
N TYR A 15 1.55 -6.91 2.71
CA TYR A 15 2.10 -6.89 1.36
C TYR A 15 1.56 -8.04 0.49
N ALA A 16 1.15 -9.17 1.09
CA ALA A 16 0.48 -10.24 0.37
C ALA A 16 -0.86 -9.77 -0.22
N LYS A 17 -1.64 -8.95 0.50
CA LYS A 17 -2.85 -8.29 -0.05
C LYS A 17 -2.51 -7.44 -1.28
N GLY A 18 -1.44 -6.65 -1.20
CA GLY A 18 -0.93 -5.88 -2.34
C GLY A 18 -0.57 -6.76 -3.53
N ALA A 19 0.21 -7.81 -3.31
CA ALA A 19 0.62 -8.76 -4.34
C ALA A 19 -0.59 -9.46 -4.99
N MET A 20 -1.63 -9.82 -4.23
CA MET A 20 -2.87 -10.38 -4.78
C MET A 20 -3.57 -9.39 -5.71
N VAL A 21 -3.66 -8.11 -5.33
CA VAL A 21 -4.25 -7.06 -6.17
C VAL A 21 -3.42 -6.84 -7.43
N LEU A 22 -2.09 -6.77 -7.32
CA LEU A 22 -1.18 -6.67 -8.45
C LEU A 22 -1.38 -7.86 -9.40
N GLY A 23 -1.31 -9.09 -8.90
CA GLY A 23 -1.50 -10.30 -9.70
C GLY A 23 -2.86 -10.33 -10.40
N LYS A 24 -3.94 -9.99 -9.70
CA LYS A 24 -5.27 -9.87 -10.30
C LYS A 24 -5.32 -8.77 -11.36
N SER A 25 -4.69 -7.62 -11.14
CA SER A 25 -4.67 -6.52 -12.10
C SER A 25 -3.94 -6.93 -13.40
N LEU A 26 -2.82 -7.65 -13.31
CA LEU A 26 -2.12 -8.21 -14.46
C LEU A 26 -2.99 -9.22 -15.24
N ARG A 27 -3.66 -10.13 -14.53
CA ARG A 27 -4.59 -11.11 -15.15
C ARG A 27 -5.77 -10.43 -15.84
N ASN A 28 -6.37 -9.43 -15.21
CA ASN A 28 -7.50 -8.69 -15.75
C ASN A 28 -7.13 -7.91 -17.04
N HIS A 29 -5.86 -7.55 -17.19
CA HIS A 29 -5.32 -6.93 -18.40
C HIS A 29 -4.67 -7.94 -19.36
N ASN A 30 -5.02 -9.23 -19.23
CA ASN A 30 -4.68 -10.30 -20.16
C ASN A 30 -3.18 -10.44 -20.45
N THR A 31 -2.33 -10.33 -19.42
CA THR A 31 -0.90 -10.65 -19.61
C THR A 31 -0.73 -12.09 -20.12
N SER A 32 0.14 -12.24 -21.12
CA SER A 32 0.59 -13.52 -21.67
C SER A 32 1.72 -14.16 -20.86
N LYS A 33 2.27 -13.41 -19.89
CA LYS A 33 3.48 -13.77 -19.15
C LYS A 33 3.15 -14.53 -17.87
N LYS A 34 4.15 -15.22 -17.33
CA LYS A 34 4.01 -15.91 -16.04
C LYS A 34 3.99 -14.91 -14.90
N LEU A 35 3.32 -15.26 -13.81
CA LEU A 35 3.30 -14.48 -12.58
C LEU A 35 4.02 -15.24 -11.48
N VAL A 36 5.02 -14.61 -10.87
CA VAL A 36 5.81 -15.17 -9.75
C VAL A 36 5.65 -14.28 -8.52
N ALA A 37 5.34 -14.88 -7.37
CA ALA A 37 5.38 -14.21 -6.08
C ALA A 37 6.50 -14.82 -5.23
N LEU A 38 7.50 -14.00 -4.90
CA LEU A 38 8.43 -14.29 -3.82
C LEU A 38 7.75 -13.92 -2.50
N ILE A 39 7.78 -14.81 -1.51
CA ILE A 39 7.14 -14.58 -0.22
C ILE A 39 8.11 -14.83 0.93
N GLY A 40 8.00 -14.04 1.99
CA GLY A 40 8.72 -14.29 3.24
C GLY A 40 8.07 -15.43 4.05
N PRO A 41 8.81 -16.07 4.95
CA PRO A 41 8.29 -17.16 5.80
C PRO A 41 7.16 -16.71 6.76
N GLN A 42 7.02 -15.39 6.96
CA GLN A 42 6.01 -14.78 7.83
C GLN A 42 4.62 -14.69 7.16
N VAL A 43 4.50 -15.00 5.86
CA VAL A 43 3.20 -14.96 5.16
C VAL A 43 2.35 -16.16 5.57
N SER A 44 1.14 -15.91 6.07
CA SER A 44 0.25 -16.94 6.58
C SER A 44 -0.26 -17.90 5.51
N GLU A 45 -0.52 -19.15 5.89
CA GLU A 45 -1.04 -20.19 4.97
C GLU A 45 -2.28 -19.75 4.16
N PRO A 46 -3.30 -19.09 4.75
CA PRO A 46 -4.43 -18.58 3.96
C PRO A 46 -3.99 -17.60 2.86
N CYS A 47 -3.07 -16.67 3.17
CA CYS A 47 -2.51 -15.76 2.18
C CYS A 47 -1.69 -16.49 1.13
N GLN A 48 -0.89 -17.50 1.51
CA GLN A 48 -0.15 -18.33 0.55
C GLN A 48 -1.08 -19.09 -0.40
N SER A 49 -2.18 -19.65 0.11
CA SER A 49 -3.18 -20.36 -0.72
C SER A 49 -3.83 -19.44 -1.74
N VAL A 50 -4.23 -18.23 -1.33
CA VAL A 50 -4.76 -17.24 -2.28
C VAL A 50 -3.71 -16.83 -3.30
N LEU A 51 -2.46 -16.58 -2.90
CA LEU A 51 -1.37 -16.29 -3.85
C LEU A 51 -1.17 -17.42 -4.86
N LYS A 52 -1.15 -18.69 -4.41
CA LYS A 52 -1.01 -19.88 -5.27
C LYS A 52 -2.16 -20.05 -6.27
N SER A 53 -3.33 -19.45 -6.00
CA SER A 53 -4.46 -19.44 -6.94
C SER A 53 -4.39 -18.33 -8.00
N ILE A 54 -3.58 -17.29 -7.77
CA ILE A 54 -3.44 -16.11 -8.66
C ILE A 54 -2.16 -16.21 -9.50
N PHE A 55 -1.05 -16.60 -8.85
CA PHE A 55 0.28 -16.65 -9.41
C PHE A 55 0.57 -18.05 -9.99
N ASP A 56 1.34 -18.10 -11.09
CA ASP A 56 1.79 -19.38 -11.66
C ASP A 56 2.82 -20.07 -10.76
N GLU A 57 3.59 -19.26 -10.01
CA GLU A 57 4.65 -19.74 -9.14
C GLU A 57 4.68 -18.89 -7.85
N VAL A 58 4.73 -19.56 -6.69
CA VAL A 58 4.89 -18.91 -5.38
C VAL A 58 6.09 -19.56 -4.69
N ARG A 59 7.10 -18.76 -4.35
CA ARG A 59 8.35 -19.24 -3.75
C ARG A 59 8.60 -18.58 -2.41
N VAL A 60 8.72 -19.40 -1.37
CA VAL A 60 9.19 -18.92 -0.07
C VAL A 60 10.68 -18.64 -0.17
N VAL A 61 11.08 -17.43 0.21
CA VAL A 61 12.47 -16.99 0.28
C VAL A 61 12.78 -16.76 1.75
N ASP A 62 13.54 -17.68 2.34
CA ASP A 62 14.05 -17.55 3.70
C ASP A 62 15.54 -17.16 3.67
N VAL A 63 15.81 -15.87 3.81
CA VAL A 63 17.18 -15.36 3.86
C VAL A 63 17.91 -15.83 5.12
N LEU A 64 17.18 -16.09 6.22
CA LEU A 64 17.74 -16.53 7.49
C LEU A 64 18.16 -18.01 7.46
N ASP A 65 17.42 -18.86 6.74
CA ASP A 65 17.70 -20.29 6.61
C ASP A 65 18.52 -20.67 5.36
N SER A 66 18.79 -19.70 4.47
CA SER A 66 19.43 -19.99 3.17
C SER A 66 20.82 -20.65 3.25
N GLY A 67 21.51 -20.65 4.40
CA GLY A 67 22.85 -21.25 4.56
C GLY A 67 23.93 -20.68 3.63
N ASP A 68 23.58 -19.67 2.83
CA ASP A 68 24.28 -19.23 1.64
C ASP A 68 24.94 -17.85 1.84
N THR A 69 25.60 -17.36 0.79
CA THR A 69 26.21 -16.03 0.73
C THR A 69 25.27 -14.91 1.17
N ALA A 70 23.96 -15.03 0.90
CA ALA A 70 22.95 -14.07 1.31
C ALA A 70 22.81 -13.97 2.84
N HIS A 71 22.80 -15.10 3.55
CA HIS A 71 22.78 -15.12 5.01
C HIS A 71 24.01 -14.41 5.58
N LEU A 72 25.20 -14.71 5.05
CA LEU A 72 26.45 -14.08 5.48
C LEU A 72 26.48 -12.57 5.19
N SER A 73 26.00 -12.13 4.03
CA SER A 73 25.87 -10.70 3.69
C SER A 73 24.87 -10.00 4.61
N MET A 74 23.75 -10.66 4.93
CA MET A 74 22.76 -10.14 5.87
C MET A 74 23.29 -10.04 7.31
N MET A 75 24.08 -11.02 7.79
CA MET A 75 24.73 -10.92 9.10
C MET A 75 25.65 -9.70 9.20
N LYS A 76 26.28 -9.30 8.09
CA LYS A 76 27.09 -8.07 8.04
C LYS A 76 26.23 -6.80 7.97
N ARG A 77 25.01 -6.87 7.42
CA ARG A 77 24.09 -5.75 7.16
C ARG A 77 22.63 -6.11 7.47
N PRO A 78 22.27 -6.27 8.75
CA PRO A 78 20.91 -6.67 9.13
C PRO A 78 19.85 -5.63 8.77
N ASP A 79 20.26 -4.37 8.54
CA ASP A 79 19.42 -3.28 8.05
C ASP A 79 18.83 -3.53 6.66
N LEU A 80 19.46 -4.40 5.85
CA LEU A 80 19.08 -4.66 4.46
C LEU A 80 18.26 -5.95 4.25
N GLY A 81 17.63 -6.51 5.29
CA GLY A 81 16.95 -7.82 5.22
C GLY A 81 15.91 -7.96 4.09
N VAL A 82 15.04 -6.95 3.93
CA VAL A 82 14.04 -6.94 2.84
C VAL A 82 14.72 -6.79 1.48
N THR A 83 15.75 -5.96 1.38
CA THR A 83 16.57 -5.80 0.17
C THR A 83 17.14 -7.13 -0.28
N PHE A 84 17.78 -7.89 0.62
CA PHE A 84 18.32 -9.22 0.28
C PHE A 84 17.24 -10.16 -0.24
N THR A 85 16.04 -10.12 0.36
CA THR A 85 14.89 -10.93 -0.09
C THR A 85 14.46 -10.55 -1.51
N LYS A 86 14.45 -9.25 -1.85
CA LYS A 86 14.13 -8.75 -3.20
C LYS A 86 15.16 -9.18 -4.24
N LEU A 87 16.45 -9.14 -3.90
CA LEU A 87 17.53 -9.53 -4.82
C LEU A 87 17.46 -11.00 -5.26
N HIS A 88 16.76 -11.88 -4.52
CA HIS A 88 16.50 -13.26 -4.96
C HIS A 88 15.69 -13.33 -6.26
N CYS A 89 15.07 -12.25 -6.74
CA CYS A 89 14.45 -12.26 -8.06
C CYS A 89 15.46 -12.58 -9.18
N TRP A 90 16.75 -12.26 -9.02
CA TRP A 90 17.81 -12.65 -9.96
C TRP A 90 18.13 -14.14 -9.97
N THR A 91 17.70 -14.94 -8.98
CA THR A 91 17.97 -16.39 -8.97
C THR A 91 16.95 -17.19 -9.78
N LEU A 92 15.92 -16.56 -10.34
CA LEU A 92 14.87 -17.17 -11.15
C LEU A 92 15.35 -17.51 -12.59
N THR A 93 16.48 -18.22 -12.71
CA THR A 93 17.19 -18.47 -13.97
C THR A 93 16.48 -19.38 -14.97
N HIS A 94 15.34 -19.95 -14.58
CA HIS A 94 14.44 -20.64 -15.50
C HIS A 94 13.60 -19.66 -16.35
N TYR A 95 13.66 -18.35 -16.06
CA TYR A 95 13.15 -17.29 -16.93
C TYR A 95 14.30 -16.55 -17.63
N SER A 96 14.10 -16.20 -18.90
CA SER A 96 15.04 -15.44 -19.74
C SER A 96 15.04 -13.94 -19.43
N LYS A 97 13.88 -13.40 -19.03
CA LYS A 97 13.68 -11.98 -18.70
C LYS A 97 12.48 -11.83 -17.78
N CYS A 98 12.61 -10.93 -16.82
CA CYS A 98 11.56 -10.66 -15.84
C CYS A 98 11.28 -9.16 -15.73
N VAL A 99 10.06 -8.82 -15.34
CA VAL A 99 9.70 -7.48 -14.88
C VAL A 99 9.40 -7.59 -13.40
N PHE A 100 10.23 -6.97 -12.56
CA PHE A 100 9.95 -6.86 -11.15
C PHE A 100 8.93 -5.74 -10.92
N MET A 101 7.97 -5.97 -10.03
CA MET A 101 6.96 -5.00 -9.60
C MET A 101 6.74 -5.12 -8.08
N ASP A 102 6.93 -4.02 -7.33
CA ASP A 102 6.62 -3.98 -5.90
C ASP A 102 5.12 -4.26 -5.66
N ALA A 103 4.79 -4.89 -4.53
CA ALA A 103 3.43 -5.34 -4.22
C ALA A 103 2.43 -4.19 -3.96
N ASP A 104 2.91 -2.95 -3.81
CA ASP A 104 2.12 -1.72 -3.74
C ASP A 104 2.02 -1.01 -5.10
N THR A 105 2.13 -1.76 -6.19
CA THR A 105 1.81 -1.30 -7.55
C THR A 105 0.44 -1.82 -8.01
N LEU A 106 -0.20 -1.10 -8.94
CA LEU A 106 -1.46 -1.46 -9.57
C LEU A 106 -1.35 -1.27 -11.09
N VAL A 107 -1.69 -2.32 -11.85
CA VAL A 107 -1.70 -2.28 -13.32
C VAL A 107 -3.06 -1.82 -13.83
N LEU A 108 -3.05 -0.84 -14.73
CA LEU A 108 -4.22 -0.18 -15.33
C LEU A 108 -4.42 -0.51 -16.81
N SER A 109 -3.45 -1.18 -17.44
CA SER A 109 -3.52 -1.63 -18.83
C SER A 109 -2.49 -2.75 -19.07
N ASN A 110 -2.55 -3.45 -20.20
CA ASN A 110 -1.52 -4.43 -20.54
C ASN A 110 -0.14 -3.72 -20.68
N ILE A 111 0.89 -4.35 -20.13
CA ILE A 111 2.27 -3.86 -20.08
C ILE A 111 3.28 -4.93 -20.53
N ASP A 112 2.84 -5.93 -21.32
CA ASP A 112 3.71 -7.01 -21.81
C ASP A 112 4.81 -6.50 -22.75
N GLU A 113 4.66 -5.31 -23.34
CA GLU A 113 5.70 -4.64 -24.12
C GLU A 113 6.93 -4.24 -23.29
N LEU A 114 6.85 -4.26 -21.96
CA LEU A 114 8.05 -4.08 -21.11
C LEU A 114 9.10 -5.18 -21.34
N PHE A 115 8.69 -6.35 -21.82
CA PHE A 115 9.63 -7.45 -22.12
C PHE A 115 10.47 -7.21 -23.38
N ASP A 116 10.17 -6.18 -24.16
CA ASP A 116 11.01 -5.72 -25.28
C ASP A 116 12.25 -4.94 -24.79
N ARG A 117 12.28 -4.55 -23.50
CA ARG A 117 13.36 -3.77 -22.89
C ARG A 117 14.50 -4.64 -22.37
N GLU A 118 15.67 -4.06 -22.17
CA GLU A 118 16.88 -4.75 -21.70
C GLU A 118 17.25 -4.43 -20.25
N GLU A 119 18.14 -5.21 -19.65
CA GLU A 119 18.60 -4.97 -18.28
C GLU A 119 19.57 -3.77 -18.22
N LEU A 120 19.49 -2.87 -17.25
CA LEU A 120 18.39 -2.63 -16.31
C LEU A 120 17.52 -1.51 -16.89
N SER A 121 16.24 -1.77 -17.17
CA SER A 121 15.30 -0.71 -17.61
C SER A 121 14.32 -0.39 -16.49
N ALA A 122 14.23 0.88 -16.10
CA ALA A 122 13.37 1.35 -15.02
C ALA A 122 12.89 2.78 -15.30
N ALA A 123 11.89 3.24 -14.55
CA ALA A 123 11.39 4.61 -14.66
C ALA A 123 12.15 5.54 -13.70
N PRO A 124 12.28 6.85 -13.99
CA PRO A 124 12.92 7.81 -13.11
C PRO A 124 12.18 7.93 -11.77
N ASP A 125 12.94 8.11 -10.69
CA ASP A 125 12.40 8.44 -9.38
C ASP A 125 11.89 9.89 -9.36
N PRO A 126 10.70 10.16 -8.80
CA PRO A 126 10.13 11.51 -8.77
C PRO A 126 10.86 12.46 -7.81
N GLY A 127 11.61 11.94 -6.83
CA GLY A 127 12.38 12.73 -5.87
C GLY A 127 13.73 13.14 -6.44
N TRP A 128 14.51 12.17 -6.92
CA TRP A 128 15.81 12.39 -7.56
C TRP A 128 15.87 11.75 -8.95
N PRO A 129 15.57 12.48 -10.04
CA PRO A 129 15.37 11.88 -11.37
C PRO A 129 16.58 11.21 -12.02
N ASP A 130 17.80 11.47 -11.53
CA ASP A 130 19.01 10.75 -11.97
C ASP A 130 19.12 9.37 -11.30
N CYS A 131 18.25 9.07 -10.33
CA CYS A 131 18.03 7.72 -9.86
C CYS A 131 16.78 7.15 -10.52
N PHE A 132 16.80 5.86 -10.84
CA PHE A 132 15.59 5.15 -11.17
C PHE A 132 14.85 4.68 -9.92
N ASN A 133 13.54 4.59 -10.02
CA ASN A 133 12.71 3.99 -8.99
C ASN A 133 12.72 2.45 -9.12
N SER A 134 13.06 1.74 -8.04
CA SER A 134 13.18 0.27 -8.06
C SER A 134 11.84 -0.46 -7.90
N GLY A 135 10.72 0.25 -7.91
CA GLY A 135 9.39 -0.34 -7.80
C GLY A 135 8.91 -1.06 -9.04
N VAL A 136 9.41 -0.67 -10.22
CA VAL A 136 9.18 -1.37 -11.49
C VAL A 136 10.45 -1.34 -12.32
N PHE A 137 10.99 -2.52 -12.63
CA PHE A 137 12.18 -2.63 -13.49
C PHE A 137 12.23 -3.94 -14.28
N VAL A 138 12.86 -3.88 -15.45
CA VAL A 138 13.12 -5.02 -16.32
C VAL A 138 14.53 -5.51 -16.11
N PHE A 139 14.69 -6.82 -15.88
CA PHE A 139 15.97 -7.45 -15.56
C PHE A 139 16.09 -8.84 -16.17
N ARG A 140 17.31 -9.39 -16.17
CA ARG A 140 17.61 -10.74 -16.63
C ARG A 140 18.09 -11.58 -15.44
N PRO A 141 17.32 -12.59 -15.00
CA PRO A 141 17.77 -13.48 -13.93
C PRO A 141 19.14 -14.09 -14.25
N SER A 142 20.08 -13.97 -13.30
CA SER A 142 21.46 -14.42 -13.43
C SER A 142 22.05 -14.61 -12.04
N VAL A 143 22.54 -15.82 -11.76
CA VAL A 143 23.26 -16.13 -10.52
C VAL A 143 24.53 -15.29 -10.40
N GLU A 144 25.17 -14.96 -11.52
CA GLU A 144 26.34 -14.08 -11.54
C GLU A 144 25.97 -12.65 -11.10
N THR A 145 24.92 -12.08 -11.68
CA THR A 145 24.43 -10.73 -11.32
C THR A 145 23.98 -10.70 -9.86
N TYR A 146 23.28 -11.75 -9.40
CA TYR A 146 22.91 -11.92 -8.00
C TYR A 146 24.13 -11.91 -7.07
N GLY A 147 25.16 -12.71 -7.36
CA GLY A 147 26.38 -12.75 -6.56
C GLY A 147 27.09 -11.39 -6.50
N LYS A 148 27.15 -10.68 -7.63
CA LYS A 148 27.71 -9.32 -7.72
C LYS A 148 26.90 -8.31 -6.92
N LEU A 149 25.56 -8.41 -6.92
CA LEU A 149 24.69 -7.56 -6.10
C LEU A 149 24.88 -7.82 -4.60
N LEU A 150 24.99 -9.08 -4.17
CA LEU A 150 25.29 -9.42 -2.77
C LEU A 150 26.66 -8.90 -2.32
N GLN A 151 27.67 -9.02 -3.21
CA GLN A 151 28.99 -8.45 -2.97
C GLN A 151 28.91 -6.92 -2.84
N TYR A 152 28.18 -6.26 -3.74
CA TYR A 152 27.96 -4.81 -3.67
C TYR A 152 27.32 -4.38 -2.34
N CYS A 153 26.24 -5.06 -1.91
CA CYS A 153 25.61 -4.82 -0.61
C CYS A 153 26.61 -4.95 0.56
N THR A 154 27.53 -5.90 0.47
CA THR A 154 28.52 -6.16 1.52
C THR A 154 29.60 -5.08 1.57
N GLU A 155 30.05 -4.62 0.41
CA GLU A 155 31.15 -3.65 0.27
C GLU A 155 30.69 -2.19 0.43
N HIS A 156 29.54 -1.86 -0.14
CA HIS A 156 29.05 -0.47 -0.26
C HIS A 156 27.77 -0.22 0.54
N GLY A 157 26.99 -1.27 0.83
CA GLY A 157 25.67 -1.13 1.43
C GLY A 157 24.64 -0.52 0.48
N SER A 158 23.73 0.25 1.07
CA SER A 158 22.75 1.05 0.35
C SER A 158 22.77 2.48 0.86
N PHE A 159 22.78 3.47 -0.03
CA PHE A 159 22.79 4.88 0.37
C PHE A 159 21.46 5.35 0.97
N ASP A 160 20.35 4.67 0.66
CA ASP A 160 19.02 4.96 1.21
C ASP A 160 18.55 3.91 2.24
N GLY A 161 19.39 2.91 2.52
CA GLY A 161 19.07 1.80 3.41
C GLY A 161 18.09 0.77 2.81
N GLY A 162 17.70 0.90 1.54
CA GLY A 162 16.77 0.02 0.84
C GLY A 162 17.37 -0.61 -0.42
N ASP A 163 16.53 -1.27 -1.23
CA ASP A 163 16.96 -1.87 -2.50
C ASP A 163 17.22 -0.84 -3.60
N GLN A 164 16.51 0.29 -3.60
CA GLN A 164 16.69 1.34 -4.60
C GLN A 164 18.11 1.88 -4.58
N GLY A 165 18.67 2.13 -3.39
CA GLY A 165 20.05 2.60 -3.26
C GLY A 165 21.10 1.59 -3.71
N VAL A 166 20.90 0.30 -3.42
CA VAL A 166 21.78 -0.78 -3.92
C VAL A 166 21.72 -0.83 -5.44
N LEU A 167 20.52 -0.88 -6.01
CA LEU A 167 20.33 -1.07 -7.43
C LEU A 167 20.84 0.13 -8.24
N ASN A 168 20.59 1.36 -7.79
CA ASN A 168 21.16 2.55 -8.44
C ASN A 168 22.68 2.60 -8.31
N GLY A 169 23.22 2.19 -7.16
CA GLY A 169 24.66 2.12 -6.95
C GLY A 169 25.36 1.07 -7.84
N PHE A 170 24.70 -0.07 -8.07
CA PHE A 170 25.21 -1.15 -8.91
C PHE A 170 25.04 -0.86 -10.41
N PHE A 171 23.85 -0.40 -10.83
CA PHE A 171 23.53 0.00 -12.20
C PHE A 171 23.73 1.53 -12.40
N GLY A 172 24.89 2.04 -11.97
CA GLY A 172 25.17 3.47 -11.85
C GLY A 172 25.26 4.25 -13.17
N ASP A 173 25.22 3.57 -14.31
CA ASP A 173 25.23 4.18 -15.64
C ASP A 173 23.81 4.44 -16.20
N TRP A 174 22.75 3.98 -15.53
CA TRP A 174 21.35 4.08 -16.00
C TRP A 174 20.97 5.50 -16.45
N ALA A 175 21.37 6.52 -15.69
CA ALA A 175 21.00 7.91 -15.98
C ALA A 175 21.61 8.48 -17.25
N THR A 176 22.74 7.94 -17.72
CA THR A 176 23.57 8.58 -18.77
C THR A 176 23.88 7.69 -19.97
N ALA A 177 23.76 6.36 -19.85
CA ALA A 177 24.24 5.44 -20.87
C ALA A 177 23.28 5.25 -22.05
N ASP A 178 22.00 4.93 -21.80
CA ASP A 178 21.07 4.52 -22.86
C ASP A 178 19.61 4.91 -22.53
N ILE A 179 19.04 5.79 -23.36
CA ILE A 179 17.65 6.24 -23.24
C ILE A 179 16.63 5.10 -23.42
N SER A 180 17.01 4.00 -24.10
CA SER A 180 16.15 2.83 -24.25
C SER A 180 15.87 2.13 -22.90
N LYS A 181 16.70 2.38 -21.89
CA LYS A 181 16.55 1.87 -20.52
C LYS A 181 15.70 2.77 -19.61
N HIS A 182 15.31 3.94 -20.09
CA HIS A 182 14.40 4.85 -19.40
C HIS A 182 12.96 4.46 -19.74
N LEU A 183 12.32 3.73 -18.83
CA LEU A 183 10.88 3.49 -18.94
C LEU A 183 10.14 4.82 -18.81
N PRO A 184 9.13 5.08 -19.66
CA PRO A 184 8.27 6.23 -19.46
C PRO A 184 7.64 6.22 -18.07
N PHE A 185 7.54 7.39 -17.45
CA PHE A 185 7.05 7.54 -16.06
C PHE A 185 5.67 6.89 -15.81
N ILE A 186 4.83 6.78 -16.84
CA ILE A 186 3.52 6.11 -16.77
C ILE A 186 3.57 4.60 -16.48
N TYR A 187 4.74 3.94 -16.63
CA TYR A 187 4.96 2.54 -16.25
C TYR A 187 5.37 2.37 -14.77
N ASN A 188 5.55 3.46 -14.04
CA ASN A 188 5.79 3.47 -12.60
C ASN A 188 5.33 4.81 -12.01
N LEU A 189 4.06 5.17 -12.27
CA LEU A 189 3.54 6.48 -11.87
C LEU A 189 3.42 6.54 -10.35
N SER A 190 4.34 7.27 -9.73
CA SER A 190 4.30 7.51 -8.29
C SER A 190 3.02 8.27 -7.89
N SER A 191 2.32 7.76 -6.89
CA SER A 191 1.19 8.43 -6.22
C SER A 191 1.58 9.82 -5.69
N ILE A 192 2.84 10.02 -5.31
CA ILE A 192 3.37 11.28 -4.82
C ILE A 192 3.40 12.33 -5.93
N ALA A 193 3.77 11.93 -7.14
CA ALA A 193 3.86 12.85 -8.29
C ALA A 193 2.51 13.45 -8.70
N ILE A 194 1.40 12.78 -8.35
CA ILE A 194 0.04 13.26 -8.59
C ILE A 194 -0.20 14.60 -7.89
N TYR A 195 0.29 14.76 -6.66
CA TYR A 195 0.06 15.97 -5.88
C TYR A 195 1.19 17.00 -6.06
N THR A 196 2.43 16.58 -6.29
CA THR A 196 3.57 17.51 -6.42
C THR A 196 3.59 18.25 -7.76
N TYR A 197 3.14 17.62 -8.85
CA TYR A 197 3.08 18.25 -10.18
C TYR A 197 1.71 18.05 -10.85
N LEU A 198 0.67 18.57 -10.21
CA LEU A 198 -0.72 18.43 -10.64
C LEU A 198 -0.98 18.85 -12.11
N PRO A 199 -0.41 19.93 -12.67
CA PRO A 199 -0.54 20.24 -14.10
C PRO A 199 -0.09 19.11 -15.03
N ALA A 200 1.07 18.50 -14.78
CA ALA A 200 1.57 17.39 -15.59
C ALA A 200 0.68 16.16 -15.42
N PHE A 201 0.21 15.88 -14.20
CA PHE A 201 -0.75 14.80 -13.96
C PHE A 201 -2.09 15.02 -14.69
N LYS A 202 -2.64 16.24 -14.72
CA LYS A 202 -3.85 16.55 -15.48
C LYS A 202 -3.67 16.34 -16.98
N GLN A 203 -2.48 16.65 -17.51
CA GLN A 203 -2.17 16.52 -18.93
C GLN A 203 -1.88 15.07 -19.36
N TYR A 204 -1.12 14.32 -18.55
CA TYR A 204 -0.54 13.02 -18.93
C TYR A 204 -1.02 11.85 -18.08
N GLY A 205 -1.60 12.10 -16.90
CA GLY A 205 -1.99 11.06 -15.93
C GLY A 205 -3.10 10.13 -16.42
N GLY A 206 -3.90 10.55 -17.40
CA GLY A 206 -4.86 9.67 -18.08
C GLY A 206 -4.20 8.53 -18.87
N ASN A 207 -2.90 8.63 -19.16
CA ASN A 207 -2.11 7.60 -19.85
C ASN A 207 -1.39 6.65 -18.88
N ALA A 208 -1.65 6.73 -17.58
CA ALA A 208 -1.02 5.88 -16.58
C ALA A 208 -1.26 4.40 -16.89
N LYS A 209 -0.18 3.60 -16.91
CA LYS A 209 -0.26 2.15 -17.10
C LYS A 209 -0.04 1.39 -15.81
N VAL A 210 0.80 1.92 -14.93
CA VAL A 210 1.05 1.38 -13.59
C VAL A 210 1.05 2.53 -12.61
N VAL A 211 0.34 2.39 -11.50
CA VAL A 211 0.38 3.30 -10.36
C VAL A 211 1.18 2.65 -9.25
N HIS A 212 2.08 3.40 -8.63
CA HIS A 212 2.88 2.96 -7.50
C HIS A 212 2.50 3.78 -6.26
N PHE A 213 1.92 3.11 -5.26
CA PHE A 213 1.47 3.73 -4.01
C PHE A 213 2.66 3.97 -3.04
N LEU A 214 3.58 4.84 -3.45
CA LEU A 214 4.71 5.29 -2.64
C LEU A 214 4.24 6.04 -1.38
N GLY A 215 5.09 6.02 -0.37
CA GLY A 215 4.85 6.65 0.93
C GLY A 215 4.52 5.66 2.05
N LYS A 216 4.33 6.20 3.25
CA LYS A 216 4.08 5.41 4.48
C LYS A 216 2.69 4.78 4.50
N THR A 217 1.70 5.49 3.96
CA THR A 217 0.31 5.04 3.93
C THR A 217 0.09 4.21 2.67
N LYS A 218 0.00 2.89 2.84
CA LYS A 218 -0.30 1.94 1.77
C LYS A 218 -1.81 1.79 1.59
N PRO A 219 -2.28 1.31 0.42
CA PRO A 219 -3.71 1.16 0.17
C PRO A 219 -4.44 0.36 1.27
N TRP A 220 -3.86 -0.75 1.71
CA TRP A 220 -4.39 -1.63 2.75
C TRP A 220 -4.32 -1.06 4.18
N SER A 221 -3.73 0.12 4.38
CA SER A 221 -3.75 0.83 5.67
C SER A 221 -5.02 1.67 5.85
N CYS A 222 -5.85 1.79 4.81
CA CYS A 222 -7.14 2.49 4.88
C CYS A 222 -8.30 1.53 5.17
N THR A 223 -9.49 2.08 5.40
CA THR A 223 -10.74 1.32 5.47
C THR A 223 -11.57 1.62 4.23
N PHE A 224 -12.35 0.66 3.73
CA PHE A 224 -13.21 0.83 2.56
C PHE A 224 -14.65 0.44 2.85
N ASP A 225 -15.58 1.36 2.61
CA ASP A 225 -17.02 1.08 2.64
C ASP A 225 -17.45 0.51 1.28
N ALA A 226 -17.72 -0.79 1.25
CA ALA A 226 -18.12 -1.49 0.04
C ALA A 226 -19.47 -1.00 -0.53
N LYS A 227 -20.36 -0.47 0.31
CA LYS A 227 -21.69 -0.01 -0.09
C LYS A 227 -21.62 1.35 -0.81
N SER A 228 -20.93 2.32 -0.21
CA SER A 228 -20.76 3.64 -0.81
C SER A 228 -19.62 3.69 -1.84
N LYS A 229 -18.78 2.65 -1.89
CA LYS A 229 -17.53 2.58 -2.67
C LYS A 229 -16.61 3.76 -2.36
N GLN A 230 -16.44 4.06 -1.07
CA GLN A 230 -15.62 5.14 -0.56
C GLN A 230 -14.56 4.62 0.39
N VAL A 231 -13.39 5.26 0.38
CA VAL A 231 -12.34 5.02 1.37
C VAL A 231 -12.67 5.87 2.60
N VAL A 232 -12.66 5.25 3.79
CA VAL A 232 -13.06 5.83 5.08
C VAL A 232 -11.85 5.88 6.02
N GLY A 233 -11.69 6.97 6.77
CA GLY A 233 -10.62 7.15 7.77
C GLY A 233 -10.00 8.54 7.72
N SER A 234 -9.13 8.86 8.70
CA SER A 234 -8.40 10.14 8.73
C SER A 234 -7.30 10.13 7.68
N VAL A 235 -7.71 10.40 6.45
CA VAL A 235 -6.83 10.55 5.30
C VAL A 235 -6.20 11.95 5.36
N HIS A 236 -5.50 12.29 6.44
CA HIS A 236 -4.73 13.54 6.49
C HIS A 236 -3.51 13.51 5.54
N GLU A 237 -3.14 12.34 5.02
CA GLU A 237 -1.96 12.18 4.14
C GLU A 237 -2.20 11.40 2.84
N ALA A 238 -3.36 10.78 2.58
CA ALA A 238 -3.58 10.21 1.24
C ALA A 238 -4.05 11.31 0.28
N THR A 239 -3.09 12.17 -0.08
CA THR A 239 -3.08 13.02 -1.28
C THR A 239 -2.91 12.19 -2.56
N THR A 240 -3.30 10.91 -2.54
CA THR A 240 -3.49 10.10 -3.73
C THR A 240 -4.71 10.64 -4.48
N HIS A 241 -4.67 10.69 -5.81
CA HIS A 241 -5.91 10.94 -6.56
C HIS A 241 -6.92 9.89 -6.10
N PRO A 242 -8.11 10.28 -5.59
CA PRO A 242 -9.05 9.34 -4.97
C PRO A 242 -9.50 8.24 -5.93
N SER A 243 -9.31 8.40 -7.24
CA SER A 243 -9.64 7.38 -8.25
C SER A 243 -8.75 6.13 -8.14
N PHE A 244 -7.42 6.24 -8.16
CA PHE A 244 -6.57 5.04 -8.21
C PHE A 244 -6.60 4.23 -6.91
N LEU A 245 -6.66 4.92 -5.77
CA LEU A 245 -6.84 4.26 -4.48
C LEU A 245 -8.20 3.53 -4.45
N LYS A 246 -9.25 4.15 -4.98
CA LYS A 246 -10.56 3.52 -5.14
C LYS A 246 -10.51 2.33 -6.10
N ASP A 247 -9.79 2.40 -7.20
CA ASP A 247 -9.64 1.29 -8.15
C ASP A 247 -8.95 0.08 -7.49
N TRP A 248 -7.90 0.33 -6.69
CA TRP A 248 -7.25 -0.68 -5.87
C TRP A 248 -8.25 -1.34 -4.90
N TRP A 249 -9.01 -0.54 -4.17
CA TRP A 249 -10.00 -1.04 -3.20
C TRP A 249 -11.16 -1.79 -3.85
N ILE A 250 -11.66 -1.33 -4.99
CA ILE A 250 -12.70 -2.03 -5.75
C ILE A 250 -12.21 -3.41 -6.17
N LEU A 251 -10.99 -3.52 -6.71
CA LEU A 251 -10.42 -4.79 -7.11
C LEU A 251 -10.19 -5.71 -5.91
N TYR A 252 -9.61 -5.17 -4.83
CA TYR A 252 -9.39 -5.91 -3.60
C TYR A 252 -10.70 -6.42 -2.98
N SER A 253 -11.70 -5.55 -2.81
CA SER A 253 -12.96 -5.90 -2.16
C SER A 253 -13.80 -6.88 -2.98
N SER A 254 -13.82 -6.73 -4.30
CA SER A 254 -14.66 -7.55 -5.19
C SER A 254 -14.05 -8.91 -5.52
N THR A 255 -12.72 -9.03 -5.46
CA THR A 255 -12.03 -10.24 -5.92
C THR A 255 -11.18 -10.88 -4.84
N VAL A 256 -10.31 -10.11 -4.18
CA VAL A 256 -9.33 -10.68 -3.22
C VAL A 256 -10.00 -11.03 -1.89
N VAL A 257 -10.90 -10.18 -1.38
CA VAL A 257 -11.60 -10.44 -0.10
C VAL A 257 -12.40 -11.75 -0.12
N PRO A 258 -13.23 -12.05 -1.14
CA PRO A 258 -13.90 -13.35 -1.23
C PRO A 258 -12.95 -14.54 -1.23
N MET A 259 -11.82 -14.44 -1.94
CA MET A 259 -10.81 -15.51 -1.97
C MET A 259 -10.15 -15.72 -0.60
N LEU A 260 -9.87 -14.63 0.13
CA LEU A 260 -9.37 -14.72 1.50
C LEU A 260 -10.42 -15.31 2.44
N GLN A 261 -11.68 -14.87 2.35
CA GLN A 261 -12.77 -15.40 3.17
C GLN A 261 -12.91 -16.92 3.01
N GLU A 262 -12.79 -17.43 1.79
CA GLU A 262 -12.80 -18.87 1.52
C GLU A 262 -11.66 -19.60 2.24
N GLN A 263 -10.44 -19.04 2.23
CA GLN A 263 -9.27 -19.67 2.86
C GLN A 263 -9.23 -19.52 4.39
N TYR A 264 -9.76 -18.42 4.94
CA TYR A 264 -9.85 -18.22 6.39
C TYR A 264 -11.04 -18.98 7.01
N GLY A 265 -12.09 -19.27 6.24
CA GLY A 265 -13.33 -19.86 6.73
C GLY A 265 -13.94 -18.98 7.83
N ASP A 266 -14.23 -19.58 8.99
CA ASP A 266 -14.79 -18.87 10.15
C ASP A 266 -13.76 -18.05 10.94
N LYS A 267 -12.47 -18.14 10.61
CA LYS A 267 -11.43 -17.40 11.34
C LYS A 267 -11.53 -15.91 11.03
N PRO A 268 -11.55 -15.03 12.04
CA PRO A 268 -11.55 -13.60 11.81
C PRO A 268 -10.22 -13.17 11.17
N PHE A 269 -10.30 -12.32 10.15
CA PHE A 269 -9.14 -11.63 9.60
C PHE A 269 -9.50 -10.18 9.28
N HIS A 270 -8.51 -9.28 9.37
CA HIS A 270 -8.73 -7.88 9.09
C HIS A 270 -8.68 -7.64 7.57
N SER A 271 -9.85 -7.61 6.93
CA SER A 271 -9.96 -7.30 5.50
C SER A 271 -9.74 -5.82 5.21
N GLY A 272 -10.10 -4.93 6.14
CA GLY A 272 -10.17 -3.48 5.90
C GLY A 272 -11.44 -3.03 5.16
N VAL A 273 -12.30 -3.97 4.77
CA VAL A 273 -13.61 -3.68 4.17
C VAL A 273 -14.67 -3.66 5.27
N VAL A 274 -15.46 -2.59 5.32
CA VAL A 274 -16.57 -2.43 6.26
C VAL A 274 -17.90 -2.40 5.51
N GLU A 275 -18.89 -3.07 6.08
CA GLU A 275 -20.29 -2.87 5.73
C GLU A 275 -20.86 -1.87 6.72
N VAL A 276 -20.83 -0.58 6.37
CA VAL A 276 -21.55 0.41 7.17
C VAL A 276 -23.04 0.20 6.92
N ASN A 277 -23.67 -0.60 7.79
CA ASN A 277 -25.12 -0.57 7.91
C ASN A 277 -25.50 0.84 8.39
N HIS A 278 -26.03 1.66 7.48
CA HIS A 278 -26.74 2.91 7.82
C HIS A 278 -28.06 2.61 8.55
N LEU A 279 -28.03 1.80 9.59
CA LEU A 279 -29.16 1.48 10.46
C LEU A 279 -28.69 1.53 11.92
N HIS A 280 -28.58 2.76 12.43
CA HIS A 280 -29.19 3.25 13.67
C HIS A 280 -28.37 4.41 14.27
N HIS A 281 -28.97 5.60 14.38
CA HIS A 281 -29.63 6.00 15.62
C HIS A 281 -28.75 5.93 16.88
N MET A 282 -27.53 6.46 16.84
CA MET A 282 -26.88 6.97 18.06
C MET A 282 -27.16 8.46 18.32
N GLN A 283 -28.00 9.12 17.53
CA GLN A 283 -28.47 10.48 17.80
C GLN A 283 -29.83 10.56 18.50
N LEU A 284 -30.62 9.47 18.59
CA LEU A 284 -31.86 9.50 19.37
C LEU A 284 -31.65 9.23 20.88
N SER A 285 -30.55 8.60 21.30
CA SER A 285 -30.31 8.41 22.74
C SER A 285 -29.88 9.70 23.44
N LEU A 286 -29.20 10.63 22.76
CA LEU A 286 -28.81 11.90 23.38
C LEU A 286 -29.99 12.86 23.43
N THR A 287 -30.78 13.00 22.37
CA THR A 287 -31.93 13.92 22.36
C THR A 287 -33.03 13.47 23.31
N VAL A 288 -33.31 12.16 23.42
CA VAL A 288 -34.31 11.66 24.38
C VAL A 288 -33.81 11.76 25.83
N LYS A 289 -32.52 11.55 26.10
CA LYS A 289 -31.94 11.76 27.45
C LYS A 289 -31.85 13.25 27.82
N LEU A 290 -31.52 14.13 26.88
CA LEU A 290 -31.52 15.58 27.07
C LEU A 290 -32.94 16.13 27.27
N CYS A 291 -33.95 15.64 26.54
CA CYS A 291 -35.34 16.01 26.77
C CYS A 291 -35.84 15.56 28.15
N HIS A 292 -35.51 14.35 28.60
CA HIS A 292 -35.86 13.92 29.96
C HIS A 292 -35.14 14.74 31.04
N PHE A 293 -33.87 15.09 30.82
CA PHE A 293 -33.12 15.93 31.76
C PHE A 293 -33.69 17.36 31.84
N PHE A 294 -34.06 17.95 30.70
CA PHE A 294 -34.68 19.28 30.63
C PHE A 294 -36.08 19.31 31.26
N LEU A 295 -36.91 18.28 31.03
CA LEU A 295 -38.25 18.20 31.63
C LEU A 295 -38.19 18.03 33.17
N SER A 296 -37.26 17.23 33.69
CA SER A 296 -37.05 17.12 35.14
C SER A 296 -36.52 18.42 35.76
N TRP A 297 -35.67 19.17 35.04
CA TRP A 297 -35.19 20.48 35.51
C TRP A 297 -36.26 21.56 35.50
N ILE A 298 -37.12 21.60 34.48
CA ILE A 298 -38.27 22.52 34.43
C ILE A 298 -39.24 22.22 35.59
N TYR A 299 -39.48 20.93 35.89
CA TYR A 299 -40.33 20.53 37.02
C TYR A 299 -39.74 20.99 38.37
N LEU A 300 -38.43 20.82 38.58
CA LEU A 300 -37.72 21.30 39.78
C LEU A 300 -37.67 22.83 39.88
N PHE A 301 -37.53 23.53 38.76
CA PHE A 301 -37.53 24.99 38.71
C PHE A 301 -38.91 25.57 39.06
N ILE A 302 -39.99 24.99 38.53
CA ILE A 302 -41.37 25.36 38.87
C ILE A 302 -41.67 25.09 40.35
N ILE A 303 -41.18 23.97 40.92
CA ILE A 303 -41.28 23.70 42.36
C ILE A 303 -40.49 24.75 43.18
N SER A 304 -39.29 25.14 42.74
CA SER A 304 -38.49 26.15 43.48
C SER A 304 -39.10 27.56 43.45
N LEU A 305 -39.79 27.92 42.35
CA LEU A 305 -40.53 29.19 42.23
C LEU A 305 -41.76 29.22 43.14
N SER A 306 -42.35 28.05 43.41
CA SER A 306 -43.53 27.91 44.29
C SER A 306 -43.19 28.05 45.78
N TYR A 307 -41.93 27.85 46.16
CA TYR A 307 -41.47 27.87 47.56
C TYR A 307 -40.54 29.06 47.91
N GLY A 308 -40.48 30.08 47.06
CA GLY A 308 -39.90 31.39 47.41
C GLY A 308 -38.42 31.36 47.81
N TRP A 309 -37.60 30.53 47.16
CA TRP A 309 -36.17 30.43 47.47
C TRP A 309 -35.31 30.90 46.29
N LEU A 310 -35.13 32.21 46.15
CA LEU A 310 -34.20 32.77 45.17
C LEU A 310 -33.69 34.13 45.63
N ALA A 311 -32.49 34.16 46.20
CA ALA A 311 -31.57 35.30 46.09
C ALA A 311 -30.20 34.96 46.72
N ARG A 312 -29.36 34.16 46.03
CA ARG A 312 -27.88 34.27 46.15
C ARG A 312 -27.01 33.43 45.20
N LYS A 313 -27.57 32.59 44.33
CA LYS A 313 -26.77 31.72 43.43
C LYS A 313 -26.91 32.02 41.92
N SER A 314 -27.53 33.13 41.53
CA SER A 314 -27.71 33.47 40.11
C SER A 314 -26.46 34.03 39.42
N THR A 315 -25.52 34.61 40.16
CA THR A 315 -24.28 35.21 39.60
C THR A 315 -23.20 34.18 39.30
N GLU A 316 -23.06 33.11 40.09
CA GLU A 316 -22.08 32.05 39.81
C GLU A 316 -22.51 31.15 38.63
N LEU A 317 -23.82 31.01 38.39
CA LEU A 317 -24.35 30.16 37.32
C LEU A 317 -24.16 30.76 35.92
N LEU A 318 -24.26 32.10 35.80
CA LEU A 318 -23.97 32.82 34.54
C LEU A 318 -22.48 32.73 34.15
N MET A 319 -21.57 32.60 35.12
CA MET A 319 -20.14 32.41 34.87
C MET A 319 -19.84 31.02 34.28
N TRP A 320 -20.54 29.98 34.76
CA TRP A 320 -20.36 28.61 34.27
C TRP A 320 -20.94 28.39 32.86
N ILE A 321 -22.07 29.03 32.54
CA ILE A 321 -22.66 28.96 31.19
C ILE A 321 -21.75 29.63 30.14
N ASN A 322 -21.10 30.75 30.49
CA ASN A 322 -20.15 31.41 29.59
C ASN A 322 -18.81 30.65 29.41
N MET A 323 -18.41 29.82 30.38
CA MET A 323 -17.24 28.95 30.22
C MET A 323 -17.53 27.75 29.30
N LEU A 324 -18.75 27.21 29.34
CA LEU A 324 -19.16 26.06 28.51
C LEU A 324 -19.49 26.44 27.06
N SER A 325 -19.91 27.69 26.80
CA SER A 325 -20.15 28.17 25.44
C SER A 325 -18.86 28.43 24.66
N ASN A 326 -17.77 28.84 25.34
CA ASN A 326 -16.49 29.11 24.68
C ASN A 326 -15.66 27.85 24.39
N SER A 327 -15.89 26.73 25.08
CA SER A 327 -15.18 25.46 24.81
C SER A 327 -15.75 24.66 23.64
N VAL A 328 -16.96 25.00 23.16
CA VAL A 328 -17.64 24.31 22.05
C VAL A 328 -17.33 24.96 20.69
N ILE A 329 -16.70 26.13 20.64
CA ILE A 329 -16.39 26.86 19.40
C ILE A 329 -14.95 26.59 18.88
N GLN A 330 -14.12 25.84 19.61
CA GLN A 330 -12.71 25.59 19.23
C GLN A 330 -12.28 24.11 19.09
N SER A 331 -13.20 23.17 18.88
CA SER A 331 -12.86 21.77 18.55
C SER A 331 -13.45 21.31 17.23
#